data_AF-A0A8T3TJ11-F1
#
_entry.id   AF-A0A8T3TJ11-F1
#
_cell.length_a   1.000
_cell.length_b   1.000
_cell.length_c   1.000
_cell.angle_alpha   90.00
_cell.angle_beta   90.00
_cell.angle_gamma   90.00
#
_symmetry.space_group_name_H-M   'P 1'
#
loop_
_entity.id
_entity.type
_entity.pdbx_description
1 polymer ?
#
loop_
_entity_poly.entity_id
_entity_poly.type
_entity_poly.pdbx_seq_one_letter_code
_entity_poly.pdbx_strand_id
1 'polypeptide(L)' 'MLSRMDERRLGLVVRALRRRRGWRQLDLGRASGVSQSTVSEIERGYLDSLSLRTIKAVTN' A
#
# COMPACT_ATOMS: atom_id res chain seq x y z
N MET A 1 -11.00 -12.93 6.89
CA MET A 1 -11.11 -11.55 7.37
C MET A 1 -9.83 -11.25 8.12
N LEU A 2 -8.99 -10.36 7.60
CA LEU A 2 -7.75 -9.96 8.29
C LEU A 2 -8.13 -9.11 9.51
N SER A 3 -7.37 -9.19 10.60
CA SER A 3 -7.57 -8.25 11.69
C SER A 3 -7.12 -6.86 11.24
N ARG A 4 -7.77 -5.81 11.75
CA ARG A 4 -7.31 -4.41 11.57
C ARG A 4 -5.84 -4.22 11.96
N MET A 5 -5.34 -5.04 12.90
CA MET A 5 -3.93 -5.08 13.27
C MET A 5 -3.04 -5.59 12.13
N ASP A 6 -3.49 -6.59 11.38
CA ASP A 6 -2.76 -7.18 10.25
C ASP A 6 -2.72 -6.20 9.07
N GLU A 7 -3.82 -5.49 8.81
CA GLU A 7 -3.90 -4.46 7.77
C GLU A 7 -2.91 -3.31 8.04
N ARG A 8 -2.84 -2.88 9.31
CA ARG A 8 -1.88 -1.85 9.72
C ARG A 8 -0.44 -2.33 9.56
N ARG A 9 -0.15 -3.59 9.91
CA ARG A 9 1.17 -4.19 9.72
C ARG A 9 1.54 -4.25 8.23
N LEU A 10 0.61 -4.63 7.35
CA LEU A 10 0.82 -4.61 5.91
C LEU A 10 1.19 -3.20 5.43
N GLY A 11 0.43 -2.19 5.83
CA GLY A 11 0.69 -0.79 5.45
C GLY A 11 2.07 -0.30 5.89
N LEU A 12 2.52 -0.70 7.09
CA LEU A 12 3.87 -0.39 7.58
C LEU A 12 4.97 -1.07 6.76
N VAL A 13 4.77 -2.32 6.36
CA VAL A 13 5.72 -3.06 5.50
C VAL A 13 5.83 -2.38 4.13
N VAL A 14 4.70 -2.05 3.50
CA VAL A 14 4.68 -1.33 2.21
C VAL A 14 5.44 0.00 2.32
N ARG A 15 5.17 0.79 3.37
CA ARG A 15 5.86 2.05 3.62
C ARG A 15 7.37 1.87 3.80
N ALA A 16 7.80 0.84 4.52
CA ALA A 16 9.21 0.56 4.76
C ALA A 16 9.93 0.18 3.45
N LEU A 17 9.35 -0.71 2.64
CA LEU A 17 9.90 -1.12 1.35
C LEU A 17 10.01 0.06 0.39
N ARG A 18 8.96 0.89 0.30
CA ARG A 18 8.98 2.09 -0.52
C ARG A 18 10.10 3.05 -0.11
N ARG A 19 10.26 3.32 1.19
CA ARG A 19 11.31 4.20 1.71
C ARG A 19 12.71 3.63 1.48
N ARG A 20 12.91 2.31 1.62
CA ARG A 20 14.18 1.64 1.31
C ARG A 20 14.59 1.80 -0.15
N ARG A 21 13.62 1.91 -1.07
CA ARG A 21 13.86 2.22 -2.49
C ARG A 21 14.07 3.71 -2.77
N GLY A 22 13.98 4.59 -1.77
CA GLY A 22 14.02 6.05 -1.97
C GLY A 22 12.79 6.61 -2.67
N TRP A 23 11.70 5.83 -2.77
CA TRP A 23 10.51 6.20 -3.54
C TRP A 23 9.57 7.09 -2.72
N ARG A 24 8.95 8.08 -3.37
CA ARG A 24 7.76 8.77 -2.86
C ARG A 24 6.53 7.90 -3.12
N GLN A 25 5.41 8.20 -2.44
CA GLN A 25 4.16 7.46 -2.67
C GLN A 25 3.68 7.56 -4.13
N LEU A 26 3.92 8.70 -4.79
CA LEU A 26 3.62 8.86 -6.22
C LEU A 26 4.44 7.91 -7.10
N ASP A 27 5.70 7.66 -6.75
CA ASP A 27 6.57 6.79 -7.54
C ASP A 27 6.12 5.32 -7.41
N LEU A 28 5.72 4.89 -6.21
CA LEU A 28 5.08 3.57 -6.01
C LEU A 28 3.74 3.47 -6.74
N GLY A 29 2.91 4.51 -6.68
CA GLY A 29 1.64 4.53 -7.40
C GLY A 29 1.84 4.35 -8.90
N ARG A 30 2.80 5.08 -9.50
CA ARG A 30 3.15 4.93 -10.91
C ARG A 30 3.66 3.52 -11.24
N ALA A 31 4.53 2.95 -10.41
CA ALA A 31 5.06 1.59 -10.62
C ALA A 31 3.97 0.51 -10.52
N SER A 32 2.97 0.72 -9.68
CA SER A 32 1.87 -0.22 -9.42
C SER A 32 0.60 0.07 -10.23
N GLY A 33 0.57 1.12 -11.06
CA GLY A 33 -0.62 1.52 -11.81
C GLY A 33 -1.79 2.01 -10.94
N VAL A 34 -1.52 2.58 -9.78
CA VAL A 34 -2.53 3.11 -8.85
C VAL A 34 -2.26 4.58 -8.49
N SER A 35 -3.26 5.26 -7.93
CA SER A 35 -3.09 6.65 -7.49
C SER A 35 -2.18 6.76 -6.25
N GLN A 36 -1.55 7.91 -6.06
CA GLN A 36 -0.82 8.20 -4.83
C GLN A 36 -1.73 8.14 -3.57
N SER A 37 -2.99 8.54 -3.70
CA SER A 37 -4.00 8.46 -2.65
C SER A 37 -4.25 7.02 -2.22
N THR A 38 -4.35 6.09 -3.20
CA THR A 38 -4.49 4.65 -2.95
C THR A 38 -3.29 4.09 -2.18
N VAL A 39 -2.07 4.49 -2.55
CA VAL A 39 -0.86 4.12 -1.79
C VAL A 39 -0.94 4.66 -0.35
N SER A 40 -1.42 5.89 -0.16
CA SER A 40 -1.61 6.46 1.17
C SER A 40 -2.63 5.69 2.01
N GLU A 41 -3.74 5.24 1.42
CA GLU A 41 -4.73 4.38 2.10
C GLU A 41 -4.11 3.06 2.55
N ILE A 42 -3.38 2.39 1.66
CA ILE A 42 -2.66 1.14 1.97
C ILE A 42 -1.67 1.35 3.11
N GLU A 43 -0.83 2.39 3.06
CA GLU A 43 0.16 2.66 4.12
C GLU A 43 -0.48 2.99 5.47
N ARG A 44 -1.72 3.48 5.47
CA ARG A 44 -2.49 3.73 6.69
C ARG A 44 -3.26 2.49 7.17
N GLY A 45 -3.30 1.42 6.38
CA GLY A 45 -4.03 0.18 6.69
C GLY A 45 -5.53 0.28 6.40
N TYR A 46 -5.95 1.17 5.51
CA TYR A 46 -7.35 1.24 5.06
C TYR A 46 -7.52 0.31 3.85
N LEU A 47 -7.67 -0.99 4.11
CA LEU A 47 -7.77 -2.01 3.07
C LEU A 47 -9.21 -2.41 2.74
N ASP A 48 -10.16 -2.19 3.67
CA ASP A 48 -11.58 -2.56 3.51
C ASP A 48 -12.25 -1.94 2.26
N SER A 49 -11.81 -0.75 1.86
CA SER A 49 -12.33 -0.04 0.68
C SER A 49 -11.62 -0.41 -0.63
N LEU A 50 -10.59 -1.26 -0.58
CA LEU A 50 -9.73 -1.56 -1.71
C LEU A 50 -9.97 -2.96 -2.26
N SER A 51 -9.94 -3.09 -3.59
CA SER A 51 -10.01 -4.40 -4.22
C SER A 51 -8.74 -5.22 -3.95
N LEU A 52 -8.87 -6.55 -3.89
CA LEU A 52 -7.71 -7.46 -3.81
C LEU A 52 -6.72 -7.26 -4.97
N ARG A 53 -7.20 -6.87 -6.15
CA ARG A 53 -6.36 -6.52 -7.30
C ARG A 53 -5.45 -5.34 -6.98
N THR A 54 -6.01 -4.30 -6.38
CA THR A 54 -5.29 -3.07 -5.98
C THR A 54 -4.21 -3.39 -4.95
N ILE A 55 -4.53 -4.21 -3.95
CA ILE A 55 -3.57 -4.61 -2.91
C ILE A 55 -2.40 -5.38 -3.55
N LYS A 56 -2.69 -6.38 -4.40
CA LYS A 56 -1.67 -7.15 -5.09
C LYS A 56 -0.75 -6.30 -5.98
N ALA A 57 -1.30 -5.29 -6.66
CA ALA A 57 -0.50 -4.42 -7.54
C ALA A 57 0.58 -3.63 -6.77
N VAL A 58 0.36 -3.38 -5.48
CA VAL A 58 1.27 -2.59 -4.62
C VAL A 58 2.23 -3.47 -3.82
N THR A 59 1.86 -4.72 -3.54
CA THR A 59 2.68 -5.63 -2.70
C THR A 59 3.55 -6.61 -3.48
N ASN A 60 3.41 -6.68 -4.81
CA ASN A 60 4.20 -7.54 -5.70
C ASN A 60 5.41 -6.77 -6.25
#